data_AF-A0A7W5P8Y1-F1
#
_entry.id   AF-A0A7W5P8Y1-F1
#
_cell.length_a   1.000
_cell.length_b   1.000
_cell.length_c   1.000
_cell.angle_alpha   90.00
_cell.angle_beta   90.00
_cell.angle_gamma   90.00
#
_symmetry.space_group_name_H-M   'P 1'
#
loop_
_entity.id
_entity.type
_entity.pdbx_description
1 polymer ?
#
loop_
_entity_poly.entity_id
_entity_poly.type
_entity_poly.pdbx_seq_one_letter_code
_entity_poly.pdbx_strand_id
1 'polypeptide(L)'
;MSAIVIVIILLVLVVILALVGFSMYNGFVKGRNTIQESWRQVDVELNRRYELLPNLVETVRAYAAHERNTLEDVTRLRNQAAQISQSDSGGLPSAQRSQVEEQLSGAVRNLIVSVEAYPDLKSNQNFLALQSQLVETEDRIANGRRYYNANVAAYNTKVESVPSNIIAGIAHFEKATYFEVNDPAVRQAPSVSFGEIAYRGEGDQPGQFQQPPQQQSLPPAQRPDDQLPDPQASGGYTPPAYAPPPQQGQAGPSGYQPPQNGQAQPGGQSGGQPGPGGYQPPQTS
;
A
#
# COMPACT_ATOMS: atom_id res chain seq x y z
N MET A 1 49.46 -20.44 20.67
CA MET A 1 48.96 -19.43 19.69
C MET A 1 49.66 -18.12 20.02
N SER A 2 50.33 -17.45 19.07
CA SER A 2 51.10 -16.24 19.36
C SER A 2 50.18 -15.04 19.58
N ALA A 3 50.56 -14.09 20.44
CA ALA A 3 49.77 -12.89 20.73
C ALA A 3 49.39 -12.10 19.46
N ILE A 4 50.28 -12.08 18.46
CA ILE A 4 50.05 -11.47 17.14
C ILE A 4 48.84 -12.10 16.43
N VAL A 5 48.69 -13.43 16.48
CA VAL A 5 47.56 -14.13 15.85
C VAL A 5 46.24 -13.75 16.51
N ILE A 6 46.22 -13.60 17.84
CA ILE A 6 45.02 -13.17 18.58
C ILE A 6 44.62 -11.75 18.18
N VAL A 7 45.59 -10.83 18.07
CA VAL A 7 45.33 -9.44 17.64
C VAL A 7 44.78 -9.39 16.21
N ILE A 8 45.33 -10.18 15.29
CA ILE A 8 44.84 -10.25 13.90
C ILE A 8 43.40 -10.76 13.87
N ILE A 9 43.08 -11.82 14.63
CA ILE A 9 41.71 -12.36 14.71
C ILE A 9 40.72 -11.30 15.23
N LEU A 10 41.09 -10.58 16.29
CA LEU A 10 40.26 -9.50 16.83
C LEU A 10 40.05 -8.36 15.82
N LEU A 11 41.10 -7.97 15.11
CA LEU A 11 41.01 -6.92 14.09
C LEU A 11 40.08 -7.35 12.95
N VAL A 12 40.23 -8.57 12.44
CA VAL A 12 39.35 -9.13 11.41
C VAL A 12 37.89 -9.16 11.89
N LEU A 13 37.66 -9.58 13.13
CA LEU A 13 36.31 -9.59 13.72
C LEU A 13 35.70 -8.18 13.76
N VAL A 14 36.46 -7.17 14.18
CA VAL A 14 36.01 -5.77 14.21
C VAL A 14 35.67 -5.27 12.82
N VAL A 15 36.50 -5.58 11.80
CA VAL A 15 36.23 -5.20 10.41
C VAL A 15 34.93 -5.84 9.90
N ILE A 16 34.71 -7.12 10.19
CA ILE A 16 33.47 -7.82 9.80
C ILE A 16 32.25 -7.16 10.45
N LEU A 17 32.30 -6.89 11.76
CA LEU A 17 31.22 -6.23 12.49
C LEU A 17 30.93 -4.82 11.93
N ALA A 18 31.97 -4.07 11.59
CA ALA A 18 31.83 -2.75 10.96
C ALA A 18 31.11 -2.85 9.61
N LEU A 19 31.54 -3.77 8.73
CA LEU A 19 30.91 -3.97 7.41
C LEU A 19 29.43 -4.35 7.52
N VAL A 20 29.09 -5.24 8.47
CA VAL A 20 27.70 -5.61 8.75
C VAL A 20 26.90 -4.40 9.25
N GLY A 21 27.47 -3.62 10.16
CA GLY A 21 26.86 -2.38 10.66
C GLY A 21 26.57 -1.36 9.56
N PHE A 22 27.52 -1.12 8.66
CA PHE A 22 27.34 -0.24 7.49
C PHE A 22 26.23 -0.73 6.55
N SER A 23 26.16 -2.04 6.30
CA SER A 23 25.09 -2.64 5.50
C SER A 23 23.70 -2.43 6.13
N MET A 24 23.59 -2.64 7.45
CA MET A 24 22.34 -2.40 8.19
C MET A 24 21.92 -0.94 8.14
N TYR A 25 22.84 0.00 8.43
CA TYR A 25 22.61 1.44 8.37
C TYR A 25 22.10 1.88 7.00
N ASN A 26 22.80 1.51 5.92
CA ASN A 26 22.38 1.83 4.55
C ASN A 26 21.01 1.24 4.21
N GLY A 27 20.73 0.04 4.72
CA GLY A 27 19.42 -0.57 4.57
C GLY A 27 18.30 0.16 5.31
N PHE A 28 18.57 0.85 6.43
CA PHE A 28 17.58 1.71 7.08
C PHE A 28 17.37 3.02 6.33
N VAL A 29 18.44 3.65 5.84
CA VAL A 29 18.36 4.84 4.98
C VAL A 29 17.53 4.54 3.73
N LYS A 30 17.78 3.40 3.08
CA LYS A 30 16.97 2.93 1.94
C LYS A 30 15.50 2.78 2.33
N GLY A 31 15.21 2.15 3.47
CA GLY A 31 13.84 2.00 3.96
C GLY A 31 13.11 3.32 4.18
N ARG A 32 13.75 4.31 4.82
CA ARG A 32 13.19 5.67 4.99
C ARG A 32 12.89 6.33 3.64
N ASN A 33 13.83 6.27 2.71
CA ASN A 33 13.65 6.85 1.38
C ASN A 33 12.51 6.17 0.61
N THR A 34 12.39 4.83 0.70
CA THR A 34 11.28 4.09 0.08
C THR A 34 9.92 4.47 0.68
N ILE A 35 9.84 4.63 2.01
CA ILE A 35 8.62 5.10 2.68
C ILE A 35 8.26 6.50 2.18
N GLN A 36 9.21 7.44 2.19
CA GLN A 36 8.98 8.81 1.75
C GLN A 36 8.56 8.89 0.28
N GLU A 37 9.16 8.07 -0.57
CA GLU A 37 8.79 7.94 -1.98
C GLU A 37 7.35 7.44 -2.15
N SER A 38 7.00 6.34 -1.48
CA SER A 38 5.63 5.81 -1.52
C SER A 38 4.61 6.79 -0.95
N TRP A 39 4.99 7.59 0.05
CA TRP A 39 4.14 8.64 0.59
C TRP A 39 3.93 9.78 -0.41
N ARG A 40 4.99 10.26 -1.07
CA ARG A 40 4.88 11.30 -2.10
C ARG A 40 3.91 10.91 -3.20
N GLN A 41 3.89 9.64 -3.60
CA GLN A 41 2.94 9.15 -4.60
C GLN A 41 1.49 9.24 -4.11
N VAL A 42 1.23 8.89 -2.84
CA VAL A 42 -0.10 9.06 -2.23
C VAL A 42 -0.48 10.54 -2.13
N ASP A 43 0.44 11.39 -1.68
CA ASP A 43 0.23 12.82 -1.48
C ASP A 43 -0.16 13.53 -2.79
N VAL A 44 0.44 13.15 -3.92
CA VAL A 44 0.08 13.68 -5.25
C VAL A 44 -1.40 13.38 -5.58
N GLU A 45 -1.86 12.15 -5.36
CA GLU A 45 -3.24 11.77 -5.67
C GLU A 45 -4.24 12.41 -4.68
N LEU A 46 -3.85 12.58 -3.40
CA LEU A 46 -4.65 13.34 -2.43
C LEU A 46 -4.83 14.80 -2.87
N ASN A 47 -3.76 15.45 -3.34
CA ASN A 47 -3.83 16.82 -3.87
C ASN A 47 -4.71 16.88 -5.14
N ARG A 48 -4.55 15.93 -6.07
CA ARG A 48 -5.40 15.83 -7.26
C ARG A 48 -6.88 15.75 -6.89
N ARG A 49 -7.23 14.96 -5.87
CA ARG A 49 -8.61 14.89 -5.36
C ARG A 49 -9.10 16.27 -4.92
N TYR A 50 -8.31 17.04 -4.19
CA TYR A 50 -8.72 18.37 -3.72
C TYR A 50 -8.94 19.38 -4.85
N GLU A 51 -8.25 19.20 -5.99
CA GLU A 51 -8.42 20.03 -7.18
C GLU A 51 -9.69 19.68 -7.96
N LEU A 52 -10.09 18.40 -7.96
CA LEU A 52 -11.29 17.92 -8.65
C LEU A 52 -12.59 18.23 -7.89
N LEU A 53 -12.56 18.20 -6.56
CA LEU A 53 -13.76 18.32 -5.73
C LEU A 53 -14.55 19.62 -5.90
N PRO A 54 -13.95 20.82 -6.04
CA PRO A 54 -14.71 22.05 -6.29
C PRO A 54 -15.55 21.99 -7.56
N ASN A 55 -14.99 21.45 -8.65
CA ASN A 55 -15.69 21.29 -9.91
C ASN A 55 -16.83 20.27 -9.81
N LEU A 56 -16.60 19.17 -9.06
CA LEU A 56 -17.67 18.21 -8.76
C LEU A 56 -18.80 18.87 -7.97
N VAL A 57 -18.48 19.58 -6.88
CA VAL A 57 -19.46 20.22 -6.01
C VAL A 57 -20.29 21.23 -6.79
N GLU A 58 -19.68 22.05 -7.65
CA GLU A 58 -20.40 23.02 -8.47
C GLU A 58 -21.31 22.34 -9.49
N THR A 59 -20.83 21.27 -10.14
CA THR A 59 -21.63 20.51 -11.09
C THR A 59 -22.84 19.86 -10.42
N VAL A 60 -22.67 19.25 -9.25
CA VAL A 60 -23.79 18.64 -8.51
C VAL A 60 -24.75 19.71 -8.00
N ARG A 61 -24.25 20.84 -7.49
CA ARG A 61 -25.07 21.96 -6.99
C ARG A 61 -26.05 22.48 -8.05
N ALA A 62 -25.64 22.53 -9.32
CA ALA A 62 -26.48 23.02 -10.41
C ALA A 62 -27.73 22.14 -10.67
N TYR A 63 -27.68 20.85 -10.30
CA TYR A 63 -28.77 19.88 -10.55
C TYR A 63 -29.47 19.38 -9.28
N ALA A 64 -28.76 19.37 -8.15
CA ALA A 64 -29.21 18.78 -6.89
C ALA A 64 -29.18 19.79 -5.74
N ALA A 65 -29.93 20.90 -5.89
CA ALA A 65 -29.95 21.98 -4.90
C ALA A 65 -30.46 21.56 -3.49
N HIS A 66 -31.08 20.38 -3.38
CA HIS A 66 -31.53 19.80 -2.11
C HIS A 66 -30.43 19.04 -1.36
N GLU A 67 -29.31 18.71 -2.00
CA GLU A 67 -28.15 18.00 -1.42
C GLU A 67 -27.18 18.93 -0.67
N ARG A 68 -27.67 20.03 -0.09
CA ARG A 68 -26.83 21.08 0.52
C ARG A 68 -25.91 20.52 1.61
N ASN A 69 -26.48 19.73 2.51
CA ASN A 69 -25.72 19.14 3.62
C ASN A 69 -24.58 18.25 3.11
N THR A 70 -24.84 17.41 2.12
CA THR A 70 -23.84 16.54 1.48
C THR A 70 -22.70 17.36 0.84
N LEU A 71 -23.05 18.41 0.10
CA LEU A 71 -22.08 19.29 -0.55
C LEU A 71 -21.26 20.12 0.44
N GLU A 72 -21.89 20.61 1.52
CA GLU A 72 -21.23 21.31 2.61
C GLU A 72 -20.25 20.40 3.35
N ASP A 73 -20.62 19.15 3.63
CA ASP A 73 -19.75 18.18 4.26
C ASP A 73 -18.51 17.86 3.42
N VAL A 74 -18.67 17.61 2.12
CA VAL A 74 -17.54 17.40 1.19
C VAL A 74 -16.64 18.63 1.15
N THR A 75 -17.22 19.83 1.07
CA THR A 75 -16.46 21.09 1.03
C THR A 75 -15.67 21.30 2.33
N ARG A 76 -16.30 21.07 3.48
CA ARG A 76 -15.69 21.19 4.80
C ARG A 76 -14.53 20.22 4.97
N LEU A 77 -14.76 18.94 4.66
CA LEU A 77 -13.74 17.89 4.76
C LEU A 77 -12.57 18.12 3.82
N ARG A 78 -12.83 18.56 2.58
CA ARG A 78 -11.78 18.96 1.63
C ARG A 78 -10.92 20.09 2.18
N ASN A 79 -11.54 21.14 2.70
CA ASN A 79 -10.79 22.27 3.25
C ASN A 79 -9.96 21.86 4.46
N GLN A 80 -10.50 21.01 5.33
CA GLN A 80 -9.78 20.46 6.48
C GLN A 80 -8.59 19.59 6.02
N ALA A 81 -8.80 18.71 5.04
CA ALA A 81 -7.75 17.85 4.48
C ALA A 81 -6.62 18.68 3.85
N ALA A 82 -6.97 19.68 3.03
CA ALA A 82 -6.01 20.58 2.39
C ALA A 82 -5.22 21.40 3.42
N GLN A 83 -5.87 21.87 4.49
CA GLN A 83 -5.20 22.60 5.57
C GLN A 83 -4.17 21.72 6.30
N ILE A 84 -4.53 20.47 6.61
CA ILE A 84 -3.61 19.51 7.24
C ILE A 84 -2.47 19.15 6.28
N SER A 85 -2.77 18.99 4.99
CA SER A 85 -1.74 18.72 3.98
C SER A 85 -0.68 19.83 3.93
N GLN A 86 -1.08 21.09 4.15
CA GLN A 86 -0.15 22.22 4.20
C GLN A 86 0.70 22.22 5.48
N SER A 87 0.14 21.84 6.63
CA SER A 87 0.91 21.74 7.88
C SER A 87 1.92 20.58 7.86
N ASP A 88 1.59 19.50 7.15
CA ASP A 88 2.40 18.29 7.05
C ASP A 88 3.45 18.36 5.90
N SER A 89 3.68 19.56 5.33
CA SER A 89 4.54 19.76 4.14
C SER A 89 5.92 19.12 4.28
N GLY A 90 6.14 18.00 3.59
CA GLY A 90 7.41 17.28 3.52
C GLY A 90 7.59 16.15 4.54
N GLY A 91 6.64 15.95 5.46
CA GLY A 91 6.66 14.91 6.48
C GLY A 91 5.89 13.64 6.10
N LEU A 92 5.98 12.62 6.96
CA LEU A 92 5.11 11.45 6.94
C LEU A 92 3.67 11.84 7.38
N PRO A 93 2.63 11.08 6.99
CA PRO A 93 1.26 11.39 7.36
C PRO A 93 1.08 11.44 8.87
N SER A 94 0.40 12.48 9.35
CA SER A 94 -0.15 12.49 10.70
C SER A 94 -1.35 11.54 10.83
N ALA A 95 -1.61 11.06 12.05
CA ALA A 95 -2.82 10.29 12.33
C ALA A 95 -4.10 11.11 12.06
N GLN A 96 -4.05 12.41 12.34
CA GLN A 96 -5.12 13.35 12.02
C GLN A 96 -5.38 13.44 10.52
N ARG A 97 -4.32 13.51 9.70
CA ARG A 97 -4.45 13.47 8.24
C ARG A 97 -5.17 12.19 7.80
N SER A 98 -4.70 11.03 8.27
CA SER A 98 -5.31 9.72 7.96
C SER A 98 -6.82 9.68 8.23
N GLN A 99 -7.26 10.25 9.36
CA GLN A 99 -8.66 10.28 9.75
C GLN A 99 -9.51 11.17 8.83
N VAL A 100 -9.04 12.39 8.55
CA VAL A 100 -9.79 13.34 7.72
C VAL A 100 -9.87 12.86 6.27
N GLU A 101 -8.81 12.23 5.75
CA GLU A 101 -8.79 11.71 4.38
C GLU A 101 -9.76 10.54 4.18
N GLU A 102 -9.93 9.71 5.21
CA GLU A 102 -10.92 8.62 5.23
C GLU A 102 -12.35 9.18 5.28
N GLN A 103 -12.60 10.17 6.15
CA GLN A 103 -13.89 10.86 6.20
C GLN A 103 -14.23 11.51 4.86
N LEU A 104 -13.25 12.15 4.20
CA LEU A 104 -13.42 12.74 2.89
C LEU A 104 -13.74 11.68 1.83
N SER A 105 -13.03 10.55 1.81
CA SER A 105 -13.33 9.43 0.89
C SER A 105 -14.77 8.94 1.07
N GLY A 106 -15.22 8.78 2.33
CA GLY A 106 -16.59 8.42 2.65
C GLY A 106 -17.62 9.45 2.16
N ALA A 107 -17.38 10.74 2.39
CA ALA A 107 -18.26 11.81 1.95
C ALA A 107 -18.37 11.89 0.41
N VAL A 108 -17.27 11.69 -0.31
CA VAL A 108 -17.25 11.65 -1.78
C VAL A 108 -18.03 10.44 -2.30
N ARG A 109 -17.88 9.26 -1.69
CA ARG A 109 -18.69 8.08 -2.05
C ARG A 109 -20.18 8.33 -1.84
N ASN A 110 -20.56 8.90 -0.70
CA ASN A 110 -21.94 9.24 -0.40
C ASN A 110 -22.52 10.25 -1.42
N LEU A 111 -21.73 11.25 -1.80
CA LEU A 111 -22.11 12.22 -2.84
C LEU A 111 -22.33 11.54 -4.20
N ILE A 112 -21.46 10.59 -4.58
CA ILE A 112 -21.63 9.84 -5.84
C ILE A 112 -22.91 9.00 -5.82
N VAL A 113 -23.24 8.39 -4.69
CA VAL A 113 -24.48 7.60 -4.52
C VAL A 113 -25.72 8.51 -4.58
N SER A 114 -25.69 9.71 -3.99
CA SER A 114 -26.86 10.60 -4.01
C SER A 114 -27.24 11.07 -5.42
N VAL A 115 -26.29 11.06 -6.37
CA VAL A 115 -26.56 11.38 -7.79
C VAL A 115 -27.49 10.38 -8.47
N GLU A 116 -27.67 9.16 -7.94
CA GLU A 116 -28.62 8.20 -8.51
C GLU A 116 -30.08 8.70 -8.52
N ALA A 117 -30.42 9.61 -7.59
CA ALA A 117 -31.73 10.24 -7.54
C ALA A 117 -31.95 11.32 -8.62
N TYR A 118 -30.91 11.69 -9.38
CA TYR A 118 -30.92 12.80 -10.34
C TYR A 118 -30.53 12.32 -11.76
N PRO A 119 -31.50 11.84 -12.57
CA PRO A 119 -31.24 11.29 -13.90
C PRO A 119 -30.50 12.24 -14.85
N ASP A 120 -30.87 13.53 -14.84
CA ASP A 120 -30.24 14.54 -15.70
C ASP A 120 -28.74 14.68 -15.39
N LEU A 121 -28.37 14.70 -14.11
CA LEU A 121 -26.98 14.76 -13.66
C LEU A 121 -26.23 13.47 -13.99
N LYS A 122 -26.87 12.31 -13.84
CA LYS A 122 -26.31 11.00 -14.21
C LYS A 122 -25.96 10.91 -15.70
N SER A 123 -26.68 11.63 -16.55
CA SER A 123 -26.41 11.71 -17.99
C SER A 123 -25.47 12.85 -18.39
N ASN A 124 -25.05 13.70 -17.44
CA ASN A 124 -24.21 14.86 -17.74
C ASN A 124 -22.76 14.41 -18.01
N GLN A 125 -22.27 14.67 -19.22
CA GLN A 125 -20.94 14.26 -19.66
C GLN A 125 -19.80 14.87 -18.82
N ASN A 126 -19.94 16.11 -18.35
CA ASN A 126 -18.93 16.74 -17.49
C ASN A 126 -18.88 16.07 -16.12
N PHE A 127 -20.06 15.75 -15.56
CA PHE A 127 -20.15 15.01 -14.30
C PHE A 127 -19.55 13.61 -14.42
N LEU A 128 -19.90 12.86 -15.46
CA LEU A 128 -19.37 11.51 -15.69
C LEU A 128 -17.84 11.50 -15.85
N ALA A 129 -17.28 12.51 -16.53
CA ALA A 129 -15.83 12.67 -16.65
C ALA A 129 -15.17 12.95 -15.29
N LEU A 130 -15.73 13.86 -14.48
CA LEU A 130 -15.24 14.15 -13.12
C LEU A 130 -15.35 12.95 -12.19
N GLN A 131 -16.49 12.24 -12.23
CA GLN A 131 -16.71 11.02 -11.46
C GLN A 131 -15.67 9.97 -11.83
N SER A 132 -15.42 9.72 -13.12
CA SER A 132 -14.40 8.76 -13.55
C SER A 132 -13.00 9.12 -13.06
N GLN A 133 -12.62 10.40 -13.13
CA GLN A 133 -11.32 10.86 -12.64
C GLN A 133 -11.20 10.71 -11.12
N LEU A 134 -12.27 10.99 -10.38
CA LEU A 134 -12.29 10.82 -8.92
C LEU A 134 -12.22 9.35 -8.52
N VAL A 135 -12.95 8.46 -9.19
CA VAL A 135 -12.87 7.01 -8.93
C VAL A 135 -11.45 6.50 -9.20
N GLU A 136 -10.84 6.89 -10.32
CA GLU A 136 -9.45 6.54 -10.62
C GLU A 136 -8.49 7.06 -9.54
N THR A 137 -8.71 8.29 -9.07
CA THR A 137 -7.90 8.91 -8.00
C THR A 137 -8.07 8.15 -6.68
N GLU A 138 -9.29 7.77 -6.29
CA GLU A 138 -9.57 6.99 -5.09
C GLU A 138 -8.92 5.59 -5.15
N ASP A 139 -8.96 4.93 -6.30
CA ASP A 139 -8.30 3.63 -6.50
C ASP A 139 -6.78 3.76 -6.37
N ARG A 140 -6.18 4.82 -6.94
CA ARG A 140 -4.75 5.11 -6.80
C ARG A 140 -4.37 5.43 -5.36
N ILE A 141 -5.18 6.21 -4.63
CA ILE A 141 -4.99 6.47 -3.20
C ILE A 141 -5.06 5.16 -2.40
N ALA A 142 -6.05 4.31 -2.65
CA ALA A 142 -6.23 3.05 -1.94
C ALA A 142 -5.04 2.08 -2.18
N ASN A 143 -4.59 1.96 -3.42
CA ASN A 143 -3.42 1.16 -3.77
C ASN A 143 -2.13 1.75 -3.17
N GLY A 144 -1.94 3.06 -3.27
CA GLY A 144 -0.81 3.78 -2.69
C GLY A 144 -0.75 3.62 -1.18
N ARG A 145 -1.89 3.65 -0.48
CA ARG A 145 -2.02 3.35 0.96
C ARG A 145 -1.49 1.97 1.31
N ARG A 146 -1.93 0.95 0.59
CA ARG A 146 -1.49 -0.44 0.82
C ARG A 146 0.02 -0.56 0.61
N TYR A 147 0.54 0.04 -0.45
CA TYR A 147 1.97 0.03 -0.75
C TYR A 147 2.80 0.77 0.31
N TYR A 148 2.38 1.97 0.70
CA TYR A 148 3.00 2.74 1.78
C TYR A 148 3.00 1.96 3.10
N ASN A 149 1.86 1.40 3.52
CA ASN A 149 1.75 0.63 4.75
C ASN A 149 2.61 -0.64 4.71
N ALA A 150 2.73 -1.31 3.56
CA ALA A 150 3.64 -2.45 3.40
C ALA A 150 5.12 -2.04 3.59
N ASN A 151 5.52 -0.89 3.06
CA ASN A 151 6.88 -0.35 3.25
C ASN A 151 7.14 0.04 4.71
N VAL A 152 6.16 0.67 5.36
CA VAL A 152 6.21 1.00 6.79
C VAL A 152 6.33 -0.27 7.63
N ALA A 153 5.56 -1.32 7.33
CA ALA A 153 5.65 -2.60 8.01
C ALA A 153 7.05 -3.21 7.89
N ALA A 154 7.57 -3.34 6.66
CA ALA A 154 8.89 -3.92 6.42
C ALA A 154 10.01 -3.15 7.15
N TYR A 155 9.95 -1.81 7.13
CA TYR A 155 10.90 -0.96 7.84
C TYR A 155 10.76 -1.08 9.37
N ASN A 156 9.55 -1.03 9.90
CA ASN A 156 9.28 -1.15 11.34
C ASN A 156 9.73 -2.52 11.87
N THR A 157 9.46 -3.61 11.14
CA THR A 157 9.98 -4.94 11.47
C THR A 157 11.51 -4.92 11.55
N LYS A 158 12.19 -4.24 10.62
CA LYS A 158 13.65 -4.14 10.64
C LYS A 158 14.18 -3.31 11.82
N VAL A 159 13.47 -2.25 12.20
CA VAL A 159 13.80 -1.44 13.39
C VAL A 159 13.71 -2.30 14.66
N GLU A 160 12.76 -3.23 14.73
CA GLU A 160 12.51 -4.06 15.93
C GLU A 160 13.29 -5.38 15.95
N SER A 161 13.74 -5.87 14.79
CA SER A 161 14.39 -7.18 14.68
C SER A 161 15.84 -7.18 15.17
N VAL A 162 16.26 -8.26 15.83
CA VAL A 162 17.68 -8.50 16.17
C VAL A 162 18.40 -9.10 14.95
N PRO A 163 19.63 -8.66 14.61
CA PRO A 163 20.47 -7.70 15.33
C PRO A 163 20.32 -6.23 14.87
N SER A 164 19.44 -5.93 13.91
CA SER A 164 19.32 -4.60 13.32
C SER A 164 18.80 -3.52 14.28
N ASN A 165 18.06 -3.90 15.32
CA ASN A 165 17.57 -3.02 16.38
C ASN A 165 18.68 -2.31 17.17
N ILE A 166 19.86 -2.94 17.32
CA ILE A 166 21.02 -2.34 17.98
C ILE A 166 21.51 -1.13 17.15
N ILE A 167 21.68 -1.33 15.85
CA ILE A 167 22.08 -0.26 14.93
C ILE A 167 20.99 0.79 14.83
N ALA A 168 19.71 0.38 14.84
CA ALA A 168 18.59 1.31 14.85
C ALA A 168 18.61 2.23 16.07
N GLY A 169 18.85 1.68 17.27
CA GLY A 169 18.95 2.45 18.50
C GLY A 169 20.12 3.42 18.51
N ILE A 170 21.32 2.96 18.12
CA ILE A 170 22.54 3.80 18.09
C ILE A 170 22.42 4.93 17.06
N ALA A 171 21.81 4.68 15.90
CA ALA A 171 21.67 5.65 14.81
C ALA A 171 20.32 6.38 14.78
N HIS A 172 19.50 6.25 15.83
CA HIS A 172 18.19 6.90 15.96
C HIS A 172 17.22 6.62 14.78
N PHE A 173 17.17 5.37 14.32
CA PHE A 173 16.14 4.90 13.39
C PHE A 173 14.85 4.57 14.15
N GLU A 174 13.93 5.53 14.16
CA GLU A 174 12.59 5.36 14.75
C GLU A 174 11.60 4.70 13.80
N LYS A 175 10.52 4.14 14.35
CA LYS A 175 9.41 3.55 13.59
C LYS A 175 8.67 4.62 12.80
N ALA A 176 8.24 4.26 11.60
CA ALA A 176 7.35 5.09 10.78
C ALA A 176 5.88 4.84 11.15
N THR A 177 5.06 5.88 11.01
CA THR A 177 3.61 5.85 11.22
C THR A 177 2.90 5.22 10.02
N TYR A 178 1.86 4.42 10.25
CA TYR A 178 1.03 3.90 9.17
C TYR A 178 0.00 4.95 8.70
N PHE A 179 -0.41 4.88 7.43
CA PHE A 179 -1.45 5.71 6.86
C PHE A 179 -2.78 4.95 6.87
N GLU A 180 -3.30 4.74 8.08
CA GLU A 180 -4.58 4.10 8.35
C GLU A 180 -5.14 4.59 9.68
N VAL A 181 -6.46 4.47 9.83
CA VAL A 181 -7.10 4.70 11.12
C VAL A 181 -6.80 3.49 11.99
N ASN A 182 -6.00 3.69 13.05
CA ASN A 182 -5.94 2.75 14.18
C ASN A 182 -7.23 2.88 14.99
N ASP A 183 -8.36 2.47 14.42
CA ASP A 183 -9.58 2.31 15.18
C ASP A 183 -9.77 0.83 15.53
N PRO A 184 -9.55 0.40 16.78
CA PRO A 184 -9.87 -0.95 17.21
C PRO A 184 -11.36 -1.31 16.99
N ALA A 185 -12.26 -0.34 16.78
CA ALA A 185 -13.65 -0.59 16.43
C ALA A 185 -13.84 -1.07 14.96
N VAL A 186 -13.00 -0.65 14.02
CA VAL A 186 -13.07 -1.06 12.60
C VAL A 186 -12.61 -2.50 12.39
N ARG A 187 -11.81 -3.05 13.33
CA ARG A 187 -11.40 -4.47 13.32
C ARG A 187 -12.42 -5.41 13.95
N GLN A 188 -13.49 -4.91 14.55
CA GLN A 188 -14.57 -5.75 15.04
C GLN A 188 -15.49 -6.07 13.86
N ALA A 189 -15.51 -7.34 13.45
CA ALA A 189 -16.47 -7.81 12.47
C ALA A 189 -17.89 -7.46 12.96
N PRO A 190 -18.77 -6.90 12.10
CA PRO A 190 -20.13 -6.60 12.50
C PRO A 190 -20.82 -7.88 12.99
N SER A 191 -21.28 -7.87 14.24
CA SER A 191 -22.04 -8.97 14.82
C SER A 191 -23.45 -8.97 14.23
N VAL A 192 -23.65 -9.75 13.18
CA VAL A 192 -25.01 -9.97 12.63
C VAL A 192 -25.74 -10.92 13.56
N SER A 193 -26.53 -10.36 14.47
CA SER A 193 -27.50 -11.12 15.25
C SER A 193 -28.75 -11.30 14.39
N PHE A 194 -28.89 -12.46 13.77
CA PHE A 194 -30.18 -12.91 13.28
C PHE A 194 -31.00 -13.23 14.53
N GLY A 195 -31.93 -12.34 14.88
CA GLY A 195 -32.79 -12.52 16.04
C GLY A 195 -33.31 -13.95 16.12
N GLU A 196 -33.25 -14.51 17.32
CA GLU A 196 -33.69 -15.86 17.68
C GLU A 196 -34.91 -16.24 16.84
N ILE A 197 -34.70 -17.15 15.88
CA ILE A 197 -35.79 -17.74 15.12
C ILE A 197 -36.54 -18.60 16.13
N ALA A 198 -37.48 -17.98 16.84
CA ALA A 198 -38.41 -18.67 17.69
C ALA A 198 -39.18 -19.60 16.75
N TYR A 199 -38.80 -20.88 16.75
CA TYR A 199 -39.68 -21.95 16.33
C TYR A 199 -40.91 -21.84 17.22
N ARG A 200 -41.94 -21.14 16.73
CA ARG A 200 -43.31 -21.30 17.22
C ARG A 200 -43.77 -22.68 16.75
N GLY A 201 -43.22 -23.71 17.38
CA GLY A 201 -43.80 -25.04 17.37
C GLY A 201 -44.98 -25.00 18.33
N GLU A 202 -46.16 -25.21 17.77
CA GLU A 202 -47.37 -25.56 18.50
C GLU A 202 -47.08 -26.64 19.56
N GLY A 203 -47.79 -26.54 20.67
CA GLY A 203 -47.53 -27.31 21.86
C GLY A 203 -47.63 -28.81 21.64
N ASP A 204 -46.59 -29.51 22.07
CA ASP A 204 -46.72 -30.86 22.57
C ASP A 204 -45.90 -31.02 23.85
N GLN A 205 -46.48 -31.77 24.78
CA GLN A 205 -46.13 -31.89 26.19
C GLN A 205 -44.71 -32.47 26.42
N PRO A 206 -44.09 -32.26 27.60
CA PRO A 206 -42.82 -32.88 27.94
C PRO A 206 -43.01 -34.40 28.14
N GLY A 207 -42.84 -35.15 27.06
CA GLY A 207 -42.67 -36.60 27.10
C GLY A 207 -41.32 -36.96 27.72
N GLN A 208 -41.34 -37.84 28.71
CA GLN A 208 -40.16 -38.35 29.40
C GLN A 208 -39.17 -38.96 28.40
N PHE A 209 -37.95 -38.43 28.34
CA PHE A 209 -36.85 -39.14 27.69
C PHE A 209 -36.50 -40.36 28.53
N GLN A 210 -36.98 -41.53 28.09
CA GLN A 210 -36.54 -42.82 28.60
C GLN A 210 -35.03 -42.97 28.32
N GLN A 211 -34.23 -43.23 29.36
CA GLN A 211 -32.81 -43.53 29.21
C GLN A 211 -32.64 -44.78 28.32
N PRO A 212 -31.72 -44.78 27.33
CA PRO A 212 -31.41 -46.00 26.60
C PRO A 212 -30.75 -47.03 27.54
N PRO A 213 -31.01 -48.34 27.34
CA PRO A 213 -30.49 -49.38 28.21
C PRO A 213 -28.95 -49.41 28.19
N GLN A 214 -28.35 -49.53 29.37
CA GLN A 214 -26.91 -49.72 29.54
C GLN A 214 -26.48 -50.97 28.79
N GLN A 215 -25.71 -50.79 27.71
CA GLN A 215 -25.09 -51.90 27.00
C GLN A 215 -24.07 -52.57 27.92
N GLN A 216 -24.31 -53.85 28.17
CA GLN A 216 -23.37 -54.76 28.82
C GLN A 216 -22.02 -54.74 28.09
N SER A 217 -20.95 -54.60 28.86
CA SER A 217 -19.56 -54.69 28.40
C SER A 217 -19.30 -56.03 27.69
N LEU A 218 -19.10 -55.97 26.37
CA LEU A 218 -18.52 -57.08 25.61
C LEU A 218 -17.02 -57.21 25.95
N PRO A 219 -16.48 -58.44 26.06
CA PRO A 219 -15.05 -58.65 26.27
C PRO A 219 -14.23 -58.20 25.04
N PRO A 220 -12.93 -57.88 25.22
CA PRO A 220 -12.10 -57.36 24.14
C PRO A 220 -11.91 -58.39 23.04
N ALA A 221 -12.39 -58.08 21.84
CA ALA A 221 -12.05 -58.82 20.63
C ALA A 221 -10.55 -58.68 20.35
N GLN A 222 -9.85 -59.82 20.31
CA GLN A 222 -8.45 -59.89 19.89
C GLN A 222 -8.35 -59.41 18.44
N ARG A 223 -7.43 -58.46 18.20
CA ARG A 223 -7.13 -57.97 16.85
C ARG A 223 -6.44 -59.09 16.07
N PRO A 224 -6.92 -59.47 14.86
CA PRO A 224 -6.09 -60.19 13.91
C PRO A 224 -4.94 -59.28 13.49
N ASP A 225 -3.72 -59.83 13.46
CA ASP A 225 -2.53 -59.16 12.96
C ASP A 225 -2.67 -58.88 11.46
N ASP A 226 -3.27 -57.73 11.11
CA ASP A 226 -3.17 -57.18 9.76
C ASP A 226 -2.12 -56.08 9.74
N GLN A 227 -0.97 -56.51 9.25
CA GLN A 227 0.20 -55.76 8.83
C GLN A 227 -0.19 -54.41 8.21
N LEU A 228 0.40 -53.33 8.72
CA LEU A 228 0.37 -52.01 8.10
C LEU A 228 0.77 -52.12 6.61
N PRO A 229 -0.05 -51.65 5.67
CA PRO A 229 0.36 -51.57 4.27
C PRO A 229 1.56 -50.64 4.11
N ASP A 230 2.57 -51.15 3.41
CA ASP A 230 3.79 -50.48 2.97
C ASP A 230 3.49 -49.12 2.28
N PRO A 231 4.16 -47.99 2.62
CA PRO A 231 3.90 -46.70 2.00
C PRO A 231 4.30 -46.61 0.51
N GLN A 232 4.87 -47.67 -0.08
CA GLN A 232 5.43 -47.62 -1.43
C GLN A 232 4.47 -47.92 -2.59
N ALA A 233 3.16 -48.02 -2.37
CA ALA A 233 2.18 -48.20 -3.44
C ALA A 233 1.16 -47.06 -3.54
N SER A 234 1.64 -45.82 -3.74
CA SER A 234 0.82 -44.73 -4.27
C SER A 234 1.25 -44.45 -5.71
N GLY A 235 0.38 -44.83 -6.65
CA GLY A 235 0.52 -44.49 -8.06
C GLY A 235 0.69 -42.98 -8.21
N GLY A 236 1.82 -42.59 -8.80
CA GLY A 236 2.24 -41.20 -8.92
C GLY A 236 1.23 -40.37 -9.70
N TYR A 237 0.73 -39.32 -9.05
CA TYR A 237 0.22 -38.16 -9.78
C TYR A 237 1.42 -37.43 -10.38
N THR A 238 1.63 -37.58 -11.69
CA THR A 238 2.50 -36.68 -12.45
C THR A 238 1.70 -35.40 -12.75
N PRO A 239 2.11 -34.22 -12.26
CA PRO A 239 1.49 -32.98 -12.71
C PRO A 239 1.73 -32.80 -14.22
N PRO A 240 0.80 -32.20 -14.98
CA PRO A 240 1.04 -31.89 -16.38
C PRO A 240 2.26 -30.96 -16.50
N ALA A 241 3.16 -31.29 -17.44
CA ALA A 241 4.32 -30.46 -17.73
C ALA A 241 3.86 -29.07 -18.16
N TYR A 242 4.34 -28.03 -17.46
CA TYR A 242 4.22 -26.66 -17.92
C TYR A 242 4.85 -26.54 -19.31
N ALA A 243 4.01 -26.37 -20.34
CA ALA A 243 4.51 -25.91 -21.63
C ALA A 243 4.96 -24.45 -21.46
N PRO A 244 6.24 -24.12 -21.72
CA PRO A 244 6.66 -22.72 -21.74
C PRO A 244 5.92 -22.00 -22.87
N PRO A 245 5.62 -20.69 -22.72
CA PRO A 245 5.10 -19.89 -23.83
C PRO A 245 6.07 -19.95 -25.02
N PRO A 246 5.57 -19.87 -26.28
CA PRO A 246 6.43 -19.88 -27.45
C PRO A 246 7.45 -18.75 -27.35
N GLN A 247 8.73 -19.11 -27.46
CA GLN A 247 9.80 -18.14 -27.62
C GLN A 247 9.55 -17.40 -28.93
N GLN A 248 9.19 -16.12 -28.86
CA GLN A 248 9.40 -15.23 -30.00
C GLN A 248 10.89 -15.27 -30.30
N GLY A 249 11.22 -15.67 -31.53
CA GLY A 249 12.58 -15.85 -31.98
C GLY A 249 13.43 -14.63 -31.65
N GLN A 250 14.61 -14.90 -31.10
CA GLN A 250 15.69 -13.93 -31.03
C GLN A 250 16.01 -13.50 -32.47
N ALA A 251 15.50 -12.35 -32.88
CA ALA A 251 16.20 -11.55 -33.88
C ALA A 251 17.54 -11.19 -33.25
N GLY A 252 18.63 -11.63 -33.88
CA GLY A 252 19.99 -11.39 -33.40
C GLY A 252 20.29 -9.90 -33.23
N PRO A 253 21.39 -9.55 -32.56
CA PRO A 253 21.79 -8.17 -32.38
C PRO A 253 22.07 -7.54 -33.75
N SER A 254 21.16 -6.70 -34.22
CA SER A 254 21.48 -5.68 -35.21
C SER A 254 22.64 -4.87 -34.64
N GLY A 255 23.80 -4.99 -35.28
CA GLY A 255 25.00 -4.26 -34.89
C GLY A 255 24.70 -2.78 -34.81
N TYR A 256 24.94 -2.18 -33.64
CA TYR A 256 25.19 -0.76 -33.58
C TYR A 256 26.53 -0.50 -34.27
N GLN A 257 26.46 -0.13 -35.55
CA GLN A 257 27.55 0.58 -36.21
C GLN A 257 27.59 2.01 -35.66
N PRO A 258 28.68 2.44 -35.01
CA PRO A 258 28.86 3.86 -34.74
C PRO A 258 28.97 4.59 -36.09
N PRO A 259 28.42 5.82 -36.22
CA PRO A 259 28.63 6.59 -37.42
C PRO A 259 30.13 6.77 -37.66
N GLN A 260 30.61 6.25 -38.79
CA GLN A 260 31.94 6.52 -39.29
C GLN A 260 32.07 8.02 -39.50
N ASN A 261 33.12 8.59 -38.91
CA ASN A 261 33.66 9.90 -39.26
C ASN A 261 33.99 9.90 -40.76
N GLY A 262 33.05 10.41 -41.56
CA GLY A 262 33.27 10.86 -42.92
C GLY A 262 34.03 12.17 -42.88
N GLN A 263 35.16 12.17 -43.58
CA GLN A 263 36.12 13.25 -43.68
C GLN A 263 35.54 14.53 -44.29
N ALA A 264 36.17 15.64 -43.90
CA ALA A 264 36.09 17.00 -44.39
C ALA A 264 35.75 17.23 -45.88
N GLN A 265 34.99 18.31 -46.16
CA GLN A 265 35.47 19.49 -46.93
C GLN A 265 34.46 20.68 -46.83
N PRO A 266 34.87 21.93 -47.17
CA PRO A 266 34.52 23.13 -46.40
C PRO A 266 33.53 24.06 -47.11
N GLY A 267 32.82 24.91 -46.35
CA GLY A 267 32.11 26.05 -46.93
C GLY A 267 31.27 26.87 -45.96
N GLY A 268 31.81 28.02 -45.52
CA GLY A 268 31.09 29.30 -45.55
C GLY A 268 30.20 29.74 -44.36
N GLN A 269 30.57 30.91 -43.80
CA GLN A 269 29.71 31.98 -43.22
C GLN A 269 29.15 31.76 -41.80
N SER A 270 29.71 32.36 -40.73
CA SER A 270 29.77 33.78 -40.29
C SER A 270 28.63 34.18 -39.33
N GLY A 271 29.00 34.66 -38.13
CA GLY A 271 28.14 35.25 -37.10
C GLY A 271 28.13 34.39 -35.83
N GLY A 272 28.56 34.80 -34.64
CA GLY A 272 28.68 36.12 -34.02
C GLY A 272 28.13 35.97 -32.60
N GLN A 273 29.01 35.79 -31.61
CA GLN A 273 28.65 35.49 -30.21
C GLN A 273 29.16 36.62 -29.31
N PRO A 274 28.30 37.28 -28.51
CA PRO A 274 28.74 38.04 -27.34
C PRO A 274 28.62 37.19 -26.06
N GLY A 275 29.64 37.28 -25.22
CA GLY A 275 29.77 36.54 -23.96
C GLY A 275 28.86 37.04 -22.82
N PRO A 276 28.77 36.28 -21.72
CA PRO A 276 27.89 36.62 -20.58
C PRO A 276 28.54 37.68 -19.66
N GLY A 277 27.85 38.82 -19.53
CA GLY A 277 28.18 39.90 -18.59
C GLY A 277 27.91 39.52 -17.14
N GLY A 278 28.82 39.91 -16.26
CA GLY A 278 28.71 39.75 -14.81
C GLY A 278 27.72 40.74 -14.19
N TYR A 279 27.00 40.28 -13.17
CA TYR A 279 26.12 41.09 -12.32
C TYR A 279 26.92 41.67 -11.15
N GLN A 280 26.90 43.00 -11.00
CA GLN A 280 27.24 43.73 -9.77
C GLN A 280 25.95 44.28 -9.14
N PRO A 281 25.77 44.20 -7.81
CA PRO A 281 24.62 44.79 -7.14
C PRO A 281 24.82 46.29 -6.85
N PRO A 282 23.75 47.11 -6.84
CA PRO A 282 23.84 48.54 -6.58
C PRO A 282 24.03 48.86 -5.09
N GLN A 283 24.95 49.79 -4.81
CA GLN A 283 25.01 50.52 -3.54
C GLN A 283 24.02 51.68 -3.59
N THR A 284 23.25 51.88 -2.52
CA THR A 284 22.50 53.10 -2.26
C THR A 284 22.88 53.62 -0.88
N SER A 285 23.44 54.84 -0.87
CA SER A 285 23.34 55.80 0.22
C SER A 285 22.40 56.91 -0.21
#